data_AF-A0A7S2QWQ1-F1
#
_entry.id   AF-A0A7S2QWQ1-F1
#
_cell.length_a   1.000
_cell.length_b   1.000
_cell.length_c   1.000
_cell.angle_alpha   90.00
_cell.angle_beta   90.00
_cell.angle_gamma   90.00
#
_symmetry.space_group_name_H-M   'P 1'
#
loop_
_entity.id
_entity.type
_entity.pdbx_description
1 polymer ?
#
loop_
_entity_poly.entity_id
_entity_poly.type
_entity_poly.pdbx_seq_one_letter_code
_entity_poly.pdbx_strand_id
1 'polypeptide(L)'
;KVVEASQVFKLDIFTFVPIGCWTGGAFNYYNRTAVMTLPVIALCGTLFFLGILMKRRKNKMHTAAITVIYLTLPTITTTVFGLFPCDPLDDGREFLRADYHIRCDKEGRGGWEAFGIAMVVIFPVCVPALELFLLWRVKERIM
;
A
#
# COMPACT_ATOMS: atom_id res chain seq x y z
N LYS A 1 -13.17 -20.57 -2.19
CA LYS A 1 -13.05 -20.67 -0.71
C LYS A 1 -11.71 -20.16 -0.14
N VAL A 2 -10.77 -19.65 -0.96
CA VAL A 2 -9.50 -19.04 -0.47
C VAL A 2 -9.63 -17.52 -0.30
N VAL A 3 -10.57 -16.89 -1.02
CA VAL A 3 -10.81 -15.43 -1.01
C VAL A 3 -11.52 -14.95 0.28
N GLU A 4 -12.34 -15.79 0.92
CA GLU A 4 -12.99 -15.47 2.21
C GLU A 4 -11.99 -15.43 3.38
N ALA A 5 -10.98 -16.31 3.40
CA ALA A 5 -9.97 -16.33 4.46
C ALA A 5 -9.12 -15.05 4.47
N SER A 6 -8.94 -14.42 3.30
CA SER A 6 -8.28 -13.12 3.17
C SER A 6 -9.09 -11.95 3.77
N GLN A 7 -10.41 -12.09 3.90
CA GLN A 7 -11.27 -11.11 4.59
C GLN A 7 -11.24 -11.27 6.12
N VAL A 8 -10.93 -12.47 6.64
CA VAL A 8 -10.80 -12.71 8.09
C VAL A 8 -9.43 -12.21 8.61
N PHE A 9 -8.40 -12.29 7.79
CA PHE A 9 -7.09 -11.65 8.03
C PHE A 9 -7.03 -10.19 7.55
N LYS A 10 -8.18 -9.57 7.26
CA LYS A 10 -8.32 -8.13 7.41
C LYS A 10 -8.28 -7.86 8.90
N LEU A 11 -7.07 -7.89 9.46
CA LEU A 11 -6.82 -7.40 10.80
C LEU A 11 -7.01 -5.87 10.74
N ASP A 12 -8.27 -5.46 10.79
CA ASP A 12 -8.74 -4.22 11.44
C ASP A 12 -8.35 -4.20 12.94
N ILE A 13 -7.45 -5.09 13.40
CA ILE A 13 -6.93 -5.17 14.77
C ILE A 13 -6.01 -4.00 15.11
N PHE A 14 -5.42 -3.36 14.10
CA PHE A 14 -4.91 -2.01 14.24
C PHE A 14 -6.01 -1.06 13.79
N THR A 15 -7.13 -1.05 14.50
CA THR A 15 -7.95 0.15 14.62
C THR A 15 -6.98 1.25 15.05
N PHE A 16 -6.52 2.07 14.09
CA PHE A 16 -5.78 3.31 14.31
C PHE A 16 -6.71 4.42 14.83
N VAL A 17 -8.01 4.12 15.00
CA VAL A 17 -9.02 4.97 15.65
C VAL A 17 -8.55 5.56 16.99
N PRO A 18 -7.85 4.82 17.89
CA PRO A 18 -7.34 5.37 19.14
C PRO A 18 -6.21 6.39 18.96
N ILE A 19 -5.43 6.31 17.87
CA ILE A 19 -4.28 7.18 17.63
C ILE A 19 -4.74 8.55 17.12
N GLY A 20 -5.81 8.59 16.33
CA GLY A 20 -6.49 9.83 15.95
C GLY A 20 -7.08 10.58 17.16
N CYS A 21 -7.53 9.84 18.18
CA CYS A 21 -8.02 10.40 19.44
C CYS A 21 -6.87 10.91 20.35
N TRP A 22 -5.71 10.24 20.36
CA TRP A 22 -4.54 10.69 21.12
C TRP A 22 -3.89 11.94 20.52
N THR A 23 -3.91 12.07 19.20
CA THR A 23 -3.26 13.17 18.45
C THR A 23 -4.19 14.36 18.16
N GLY A 24 -5.35 14.44 18.81
CA GLY A 24 -6.23 15.60 18.74
C GLY A 24 -6.88 15.83 17.38
N GLY A 25 -7.25 14.77 16.66
CA GLY A 25 -8.06 14.88 15.43
C GLY A 25 -7.33 15.39 14.18
N ALA A 26 -6.01 15.58 14.23
CA ALA A 26 -5.22 16.03 13.08
C ALA A 26 -4.77 14.90 12.12
N PHE A 27 -5.08 13.64 12.45
CA PHE A 27 -4.68 12.48 11.65
C PHE A 27 -5.70 12.19 10.53
N ASN A 28 -5.58 12.90 9.40
CA ASN A 28 -6.44 12.69 8.22
C ASN A 28 -6.20 11.32 7.56
N TYR A 29 -7.21 10.83 6.82
CA TYR A 29 -7.11 9.61 6.00
C TYR A 29 -5.88 9.54 5.10
N TYR A 30 -5.45 10.67 4.52
CA TYR A 30 -4.26 10.74 3.67
C TYR A 30 -2.97 10.37 4.41
N ASN A 31 -2.78 10.87 5.63
CA ASN A 31 -1.62 10.55 6.45
C ASN A 31 -1.65 9.08 6.89
N ARG A 32 -2.83 8.54 7.22
CA ARG A 32 -3.01 7.12 7.52
C ARG A 32 -2.56 6.25 6.34
N THR A 33 -3.01 6.58 5.15
CA THR A 33 -2.66 5.84 3.93
C THR A 33 -1.16 5.91 3.66
N ALA A 34 -0.55 7.10 3.75
CA ALA A 34 0.89 7.27 3.59
C ALA A 34 1.70 6.48 4.62
N VAL A 35 1.35 6.53 5.90
CA VAL A 35 2.04 5.81 6.98
C VAL A 35 1.94 4.29 6.81
N MET A 36 0.85 3.78 6.25
CA MET A 36 0.70 2.36 5.95
C MET A 36 1.46 1.93 4.69
N THR A 37 1.53 2.78 3.66
CA THR A 37 2.17 2.43 2.38
C THR A 37 3.69 2.65 2.39
N LEU A 38 4.18 3.73 3.03
CA LEU A 38 5.59 4.11 3.06
C LEU A 38 6.55 3.02 3.55
N PRO A 39 6.32 2.33 4.68
CA PRO A 39 7.24 1.30 5.16
C PRO A 39 7.29 0.10 4.21
N VAL A 40 6.18 -0.24 3.55
CA VAL A 40 6.14 -1.35 2.58
C VAL A 40 6.87 -0.98 1.30
N ILE A 41 6.70 0.24 0.80
CA ILE A 41 7.44 0.75 -0.36
C ILE A 41 8.94 0.82 -0.04
N ALA A 42 9.31 1.33 1.13
CA ALA A 42 10.70 1.40 1.58
C ALA A 42 11.32 0.00 1.73
N LEU A 43 10.58 -0.98 2.26
CA LEU A 43 11.01 -2.37 2.32
C LEU A 43 11.23 -2.95 0.91
N CYS A 44 10.29 -2.74 -0.02
CA CYS A 44 10.43 -3.21 -1.40
C CYS A 44 11.61 -2.56 -2.11
N GLY A 45 11.76 -1.24 -1.99
CA GLY A 45 12.85 -0.48 -2.60
C GLY A 45 14.21 -0.85 -2.03
N THR A 46 14.32 -1.01 -0.71
CA THR A 46 15.59 -1.46 -0.08
C THR A 46 15.94 -2.87 -0.49
N LEU A 47 14.98 -3.79 -0.57
CA LEU A 47 15.24 -5.15 -1.05
C LEU A 47 15.61 -5.21 -2.53
N PHE A 48 14.97 -4.42 -3.37
CA PHE A 48 15.32 -4.27 -4.78
C PHE A 48 16.74 -3.70 -4.93
N PHE A 49 17.04 -2.62 -4.19
CA PHE A 49 18.35 -1.98 -4.20
C PHE A 49 19.45 -2.88 -3.64
N LEU A 50 19.19 -3.61 -2.56
CA LEU A 50 20.10 -4.64 -2.03
C LEU A 50 20.26 -5.82 -3.00
N GLY A 51 19.21 -6.20 -3.74
CA GLY A 51 19.28 -7.22 -4.79
C GLY A 51 20.16 -6.79 -5.98
N ILE A 52 20.15 -5.50 -6.31
CA ILE A 52 21.02 -4.90 -7.34
C ILE A 52 22.46 -4.76 -6.85
N LEU A 53 22.67 -4.22 -5.64
CA LEU A 53 23.99 -3.92 -5.08
C LEU A 53 24.71 -5.17 -4.53
N MET A 54 24.00 -5.99 -3.75
CA MET A 54 24.55 -7.18 -3.14
C MET A 54 24.32 -8.40 -4.05
N LYS A 55 25.20 -8.57 -5.05
CA LYS A 55 25.25 -9.69 -6.02
C LYS A 55 25.34 -11.12 -5.40
N ARG A 56 25.27 -11.27 -4.06
CA ARG A 56 25.77 -12.47 -3.36
C ARG A 56 25.14 -12.87 -2.01
N ARG A 57 23.91 -12.48 -1.64
CA ARG A 57 23.29 -12.97 -0.37
C ARG A 57 21.95 -13.70 -0.53
N LYS A 58 22.06 -15.04 -0.48
CA LYS A 58 21.09 -16.13 -0.23
C LYS A 58 19.61 -15.77 0.04
N ASN A 59 18.77 -16.17 -0.91
CA ASN A 59 17.54 -17.00 -0.93
C ASN A 59 16.56 -17.08 0.26
N LYS A 60 16.88 -16.67 1.49
CA LYS A 60 15.94 -16.75 2.63
C LYS A 60 15.20 -15.44 2.91
N MET A 61 15.85 -14.29 2.67
CA MET A 61 15.22 -12.97 2.89
C MET A 61 14.17 -12.65 1.82
N HIS A 62 14.34 -13.12 0.59
CA HIS A 62 13.37 -12.89 -0.50
C HIS A 62 12.01 -13.54 -0.18
N THR A 63 11.99 -14.79 0.29
CA THR A 63 10.73 -15.48 0.62
C THR A 63 9.97 -14.81 1.78
N ALA A 64 10.70 -14.34 2.81
CA ALA A 64 10.08 -13.60 3.90
C ALA A 64 9.49 -12.27 3.42
N ALA A 65 10.22 -11.54 2.58
CA ALA A 65 9.76 -10.27 2.02
C ALA A 65 8.51 -10.41 1.15
N ILE A 66 8.49 -11.40 0.24
CA ILE A 66 7.35 -11.65 -0.64
C ILE A 66 6.12 -12.03 0.19
N THR A 67 6.31 -12.81 1.26
CA THR A 67 5.22 -13.15 2.20
C THR A 67 4.66 -11.89 2.86
N VAL A 68 5.50 -10.99 3.37
CA VAL A 68 5.04 -9.73 3.99
C VAL A 68 4.31 -8.84 2.97
N ILE A 69 4.81 -8.75 1.74
CA ILE A 69 4.16 -7.99 0.66
C ILE A 69 2.79 -8.59 0.36
N TYR A 70 2.69 -9.91 0.20
CA TYR A 70 1.44 -10.60 -0.10
C TYR A 70 0.40 -10.44 1.02
N LEU A 71 0.84 -10.43 2.28
CA LEU A 71 -0.02 -10.19 3.45
C LEU A 71 -0.51 -8.75 3.56
N THR A 72 0.33 -7.77 3.18
CA THR A 72 -0.01 -6.34 3.29
C THR A 72 -0.73 -5.80 2.05
N LEU A 73 -0.64 -6.50 0.92
CA LEU A 73 -1.30 -6.16 -0.35
C LEU A 73 -2.82 -5.93 -0.22
N PRO A 74 -3.63 -6.85 0.36
CA PRO A 74 -5.08 -6.62 0.48
C PRO A 74 -5.41 -5.40 1.34
N THR A 75 -4.61 -5.13 2.37
CA THR A 75 -4.79 -3.96 3.24
C THR A 75 -4.48 -2.67 2.49
N ILE A 76 -3.34 -2.60 1.79
CA ILE A 76 -2.92 -1.40 1.05
C ILE A 76 -3.85 -1.13 -0.13
N THR A 77 -4.21 -2.16 -0.88
CA THR A 77 -5.13 -1.99 -2.02
C THR A 77 -6.50 -1.51 -1.57
N THR A 78 -7.06 -2.06 -0.49
CA THR A 78 -8.36 -1.61 0.04
C THR A 78 -8.31 -0.20 0.63
N THR A 79 -7.22 0.20 1.28
CA THR A 79 -7.07 1.60 1.74
C THR A 79 -6.91 2.55 0.57
N VAL A 80 -6.11 2.21 -0.44
CA VAL A 80 -5.97 3.02 -1.66
C VAL A 80 -7.28 3.14 -2.42
N PHE A 81 -8.08 2.06 -2.53
CA PHE A 81 -9.41 2.15 -3.12
C PHE A 81 -10.37 3.03 -2.32
N GLY A 82 -10.19 3.13 -1.00
CA GLY A 82 -10.93 4.06 -0.15
C GLY A 82 -10.57 5.53 -0.36
N LEU A 83 -9.50 5.85 -1.11
CA LEU A 83 -9.20 7.22 -1.52
C LEU A 83 -10.07 7.71 -2.67
N PHE A 84 -10.88 6.92 -3.36
CA PHE A 84 -11.66 7.38 -4.51
C PHE A 84 -13.12 7.76 -4.21
N PRO A 85 -13.91 6.99 -3.44
CA PRO A 85 -15.34 7.22 -3.32
C PRO A 85 -15.66 8.47 -2.49
N CYS A 86 -16.47 9.36 -3.07
CA CYS A 86 -17.06 10.51 -2.41
C CYS A 86 -18.58 10.30 -2.32
N ASP A 87 -19.14 10.59 -1.16
CA ASP A 87 -20.59 10.55 -0.95
C ASP A 87 -21.10 12.02 -0.85
N PRO A 88 -22.17 12.38 -1.60
CA PRO A 88 -22.80 13.68 -1.45
C PRO A 88 -23.60 13.73 -0.15
N LEU A 89 -23.47 14.83 0.60
CA LEU A 89 -24.30 15.12 1.77
C LEU A 89 -25.46 16.04 1.37
N ASP A 90 -26.55 16.02 2.15
CA ASP A 90 -27.77 16.83 1.92
C ASP A 90 -27.50 18.34 1.81
N ASP A 91 -26.37 18.83 2.34
CA ASP A 91 -25.90 20.22 2.23
C ASP A 91 -25.31 20.59 0.84
N GLY A 92 -25.31 19.67 -0.12
CA GLY A 92 -24.70 19.86 -1.45
C GLY A 92 -23.17 19.79 -1.45
N ARG A 93 -22.55 19.35 -0.34
CA ARG A 93 -21.10 19.17 -0.21
C ARG A 93 -20.74 17.70 -0.37
N GLU A 94 -19.70 17.41 -1.15
CA GLU A 94 -19.16 16.05 -1.30
C GLU A 94 -18.03 15.79 -0.30
N PHE A 95 -18.12 14.67 0.41
CA PHE A 95 -17.13 14.23 1.38
C PHE A 95 -16.57 12.86 1.04
N LEU A 96 -15.33 12.60 1.45
CA LEU A 96 -14.71 11.30 1.26
C LEU A 96 -15.43 10.26 2.12
N ARG A 97 -15.92 9.18 1.49
CA ARG A 97 -16.64 8.11 2.21
C ARG A 97 -15.84 7.46 3.32
N ALA A 98 -14.52 7.39 3.14
CA ALA A 98 -13.62 6.80 4.12
C ALA A 98 -13.33 7.72 5.32
N ASP A 99 -13.54 9.03 5.17
CA ASP A 99 -13.33 10.04 6.21
C ASP A 99 -14.14 11.31 5.88
N TYR A 100 -15.29 11.47 6.54
CA TYR A 100 -16.21 12.60 6.33
C TYR A 100 -15.65 13.95 6.80
N HIS A 101 -14.44 13.99 7.38
CA HIS A 101 -13.74 15.24 7.66
C HIS A 101 -13.10 15.84 6.39
N ILE A 102 -12.92 15.06 5.32
CA ILE A 102 -12.25 15.47 4.09
C ILE A 102 -13.29 15.83 3.03
N ARG A 103 -13.26 17.09 2.54
CA ARG A 103 -14.08 17.56 1.42
C ARG A 103 -13.47 17.15 0.08
N CYS A 104 -14.27 16.52 -0.79
CA CYS A 104 -13.85 16.18 -2.15
C CYS A 104 -13.79 17.39 -3.09
N ASP A 105 -14.53 18.45 -2.74
CA ASP A 105 -14.63 19.73 -3.46
C ASP A 105 -13.43 20.69 -3.22
N LYS A 106 -12.45 20.32 -2.38
CA LYS A 106 -11.26 21.17 -2.17
C LYS A 106 -10.16 20.92 -3.20
N GLU A 107 -9.60 22.00 -3.75
CA GLU A 107 -8.37 21.99 -4.53
C GLU A 107 -7.21 21.37 -3.71
N GLY A 108 -6.62 20.29 -4.22
CA GLY A 108 -5.62 19.48 -3.51
C GLY A 108 -5.91 17.98 -3.51
N ARG A 109 -7.13 17.58 -3.88
CA ARG A 109 -7.57 16.18 -4.06
C ARG A 109 -6.76 15.42 -5.12
N GLY A 110 -6.50 16.06 -6.26
CA GLY A 110 -5.87 15.42 -7.41
C GLY A 110 -4.48 14.85 -7.13
N GLY A 111 -3.71 15.44 -6.22
CA GLY A 111 -2.40 14.91 -5.82
C GLY A 111 -2.50 13.56 -5.09
N TRP A 112 -3.49 13.43 -4.19
CA TRP A 112 -3.73 12.19 -3.45
C TRP A 112 -4.40 11.12 -4.30
N GLU A 113 -5.24 11.52 -5.23
CA GLU A 113 -5.83 10.62 -6.22
C GLU A 113 -4.76 10.05 -7.16
N ALA A 114 -3.88 10.90 -7.71
CA ALA A 114 -2.75 10.48 -8.53
C ALA A 114 -1.80 9.54 -7.76
N PHE A 115 -1.54 9.82 -6.47
CA PHE A 115 -0.78 8.91 -5.61
C PHE A 115 -1.46 7.54 -5.47
N GLY A 116 -2.78 7.52 -5.24
CA GLY A 116 -3.55 6.28 -5.17
C GLY A 116 -3.47 5.46 -6.45
N ILE A 117 -3.67 6.10 -7.61
CA ILE A 117 -3.57 5.46 -8.93
C ILE A 117 -2.15 4.90 -9.15
N ALA A 118 -1.11 5.69 -8.84
CA ALA A 118 0.27 5.25 -8.96
C ALA A 118 0.53 3.99 -8.12
N MET A 119 0.02 3.94 -6.89
CA MET A 119 0.16 2.76 -6.03
C MET A 119 -0.54 1.52 -6.61
N VAL A 120 -1.76 1.67 -7.14
CA VAL A 120 -2.47 0.55 -7.78
C VAL A 120 -1.72 -0.03 -8.97
N VAL A 121 -0.98 0.80 -9.72
CA VAL A 121 -0.19 0.36 -10.89
C VAL A 121 1.18 -0.19 -10.49
N ILE A 122 1.86 0.45 -9.53
CA ILE A 122 3.21 0.08 -9.11
C ILE A 122 3.21 -1.29 -8.41
N PHE A 123 2.26 -1.55 -7.51
CA PHE A 123 2.21 -2.82 -6.76
C PHE A 123 2.18 -4.08 -7.65
N PRO A 124 1.30 -4.21 -8.66
CA PRO A 124 1.27 -5.38 -9.54
C PRO A 124 2.46 -5.45 -10.51
N VAL A 125 3.20 -4.36 -10.74
CA VAL A 125 4.37 -4.35 -11.64
C VAL A 125 5.67 -4.64 -10.88
N CYS A 126 5.86 -4.06 -9.70
CA CYS A 126 7.08 -4.22 -8.91
C CYS A 126 7.35 -5.67 -8.52
N VAL A 127 6.32 -6.40 -8.09
CA VAL A 127 6.44 -7.79 -7.63
C VAL A 127 6.91 -8.74 -8.75
N PRO A 128 6.24 -8.83 -9.93
CA PRO A 128 6.72 -9.70 -11.00
C PRO A 128 8.04 -9.23 -11.63
N ALA A 129 8.29 -7.92 -11.70
CA ALA A 129 9.56 -7.40 -12.21
C ALA A 129 10.76 -7.84 -11.35
N LEU A 130 10.59 -7.86 -10.02
CA LEU A 130 11.59 -8.36 -9.07
C LEU A 130 11.92 -9.84 -9.31
N GLU A 131 10.90 -10.68 -9.46
CA GLU A 131 11.06 -12.13 -9.69
C GLU A 131 11.70 -12.42 -11.06
N LEU A 132 11.25 -11.73 -12.11
CA LEU A 132 11.83 -11.86 -13.46
C LEU A 132 13.29 -11.42 -13.48
N PHE A 133 13.63 -10.31 -12.82
CA PHE A 133 14.99 -9.84 -12.70
C PHE A 133 15.89 -10.84 -11.97
N LEU A 134 15.41 -11.41 -10.86
CA LEU A 134 16.14 -12.43 -10.11
C LEU A 134 16.37 -13.69 -10.97
N LEU A 135 15.33 -14.14 -11.67
CA LEU A 135 15.39 -15.33 -12.53
C LEU A 135 16.36 -15.14 -13.69
N TRP A 136 16.34 -13.97 -14.35
CA TRP A 136 17.27 -13.64 -15.44
C TRP A 136 18.72 -13.59 -14.96
N ARG A 137 18.98 -13.01 -13.79
CA ARG A 137 20.33 -12.97 -13.20
C ARG A 137 20.88 -14.34 -12.79
N VAL A 138 20.01 -15.27 -12.38
CA VAL A 138 20.41 -16.65 -12.09
C VAL A 138 20.68 -17.42 -13.38
N LYS A 139 19.85 -17.23 -14.41
CA LYS A 139 20.04 -17.84 -15.73
C LYS A 139 21.39 -17.46 -16.35
N GLU A 140 21.79 -16.19 -16.27
CA GLU A 140 23.11 -15.71 -16.74
C GLU A 140 24.31 -16.31 -15.98
N ARG A 141 24.10 -17.00 -14.85
CA ARG A 141 25.18 -17.69 -14.12
C ARG A 141 25.30 -19.18 -14.47
N ILE A 142 24.37 -19.75 -15.22
CA ILE A 142 24.29 -21.19 -15.52
C ILE A 142 24.65 -21.48 -16.99
N MET A 143 24.61 -20.46 -17.87
CA MET A 143 25.29 -20.47 -19.18
C MET A 143 26.63 -19.74 -19.07
#